data_AF-A0A2N9MK76-F1
#
_entry.id   AF-A0A2N9MK76-F1
#
_cell.length_a   1.000
_cell.length_b   1.000
_cell.length_c   1.000
_cell.angle_alpha   90.00
_cell.angle_beta   90.00
_cell.angle_gamma   90.00
#
_symmetry.space_group_name_H-M   'P 1'
#
loop_
_entity.id
_entity.type
_entity.pdbx_description
1 polymer ?
#
loop_
_entity_poly.entity_id
_entity_poly.type
_entity_poly.pdbx_seq_one_letter_code
_entity_poly.pdbx_strand_id
1 'polypeptide(L)'
;MGFARLHVVAPRDPHFRAAPEAVALAASATDVLAQTAVFDSLADALQGVQLALATTGYAREFGPEPLEIRSAARHAARAIREQDAQVAFVFGPERTGLCNVDVQRCHLCCSIPADPVRGSLNLAQAVQVVAYESRRGLLAGTKLGSPLPPRRDHSHAQPRPQEAAASVEQTEAMFEHLAQALAAIGYLDPAQPKHLLARLRRLLLRARPTATEVDILRGIASAMILPRRLRAGGKSLAGGVPAAGPSAGPAPD
;
A
#
# COMPACT_ATOMS: atom_id res chain seq x y z
N MET A 1 4.99 13.98 -21.11
CA MET A 1 5.42 14.47 -19.78
C MET A 1 6.65 13.72 -19.20
N GLY A 2 7.31 12.84 -19.98
CA GLY A 2 8.53 12.15 -19.53
C GLY A 2 8.31 10.88 -18.70
N PHE A 3 7.09 10.32 -18.73
CA PHE A 3 6.77 9.04 -18.10
C PHE A 3 6.66 7.97 -19.19
N ALA A 4 7.31 6.82 -18.96
CA ALA A 4 7.35 5.72 -19.91
C ALA A 4 6.83 4.39 -19.35
N ARG A 5 6.59 4.31 -18.03
CA ARG A 5 6.04 3.11 -17.38
C ARG A 5 4.53 3.22 -17.30
N LEU A 6 3.83 2.41 -18.12
CA LEU A 6 2.40 2.22 -18.07
C LEU A 6 2.10 0.78 -17.63
N HIS A 7 1.31 0.63 -16.58
CA HIS A 7 0.77 -0.65 -16.14
C HIS A 7 -0.73 -0.65 -16.42
N VAL A 8 -1.24 -1.71 -17.04
CA VAL A 8 -2.67 -1.90 -17.32
C VAL A 8 -3.14 -3.16 -16.62
N VAL A 9 -4.22 -3.03 -15.83
CA VAL A 9 -4.77 -4.13 -15.03
C VAL A 9 -6.03 -4.64 -15.69
N ALA A 10 -6.11 -5.94 -15.93
CA ALA A 10 -7.27 -6.64 -16.51
C ALA A 10 -7.91 -5.87 -17.69
N PRO A 11 -7.15 -5.56 -18.77
CA PRO A 11 -7.70 -4.83 -19.90
C PRO A 11 -8.86 -5.60 -20.51
N ARG A 12 -9.92 -4.88 -20.91
CA ARG A 12 -11.07 -5.47 -21.61
C ARG A 12 -10.66 -6.18 -22.90
N ASP A 13 -9.71 -5.60 -23.61
CA ASP A 13 -9.10 -6.17 -24.81
C ASP A 13 -7.65 -6.56 -24.50
N PRO A 14 -7.31 -7.86 -24.45
CA PRO A 14 -5.93 -8.32 -24.26
C PRO A 14 -4.96 -7.88 -25.35
N HIS A 15 -5.46 -7.55 -26.54
CA HIS A 15 -4.68 -7.17 -27.72
C HIS A 15 -4.61 -5.64 -27.93
N PHE A 16 -5.03 -4.84 -26.95
CA PHE A 16 -5.11 -3.38 -27.06
C PHE A 16 -3.81 -2.71 -27.55
N ARG A 17 -2.64 -3.29 -27.26
CA ARG A 17 -1.33 -2.76 -27.69
C ARG A 17 -1.17 -2.75 -29.22
N ALA A 18 -1.83 -3.66 -29.91
CA ALA A 18 -1.81 -3.79 -31.37
C ALA A 18 -3.08 -3.22 -32.03
N ALA A 19 -4.05 -2.74 -31.25
CA ALA A 19 -5.27 -2.16 -31.79
C ALA A 19 -4.93 -0.92 -32.64
N PRO A 20 -5.40 -0.83 -33.91
CA PRO A 20 -5.03 0.27 -34.80
C PRO A 20 -5.35 1.66 -34.22
N GLU A 21 -6.46 1.78 -33.50
CA GLU A 21 -6.86 3.02 -32.83
C GLU A 21 -5.90 3.39 -31.69
N ALA A 22 -5.49 2.43 -30.85
CA ALA A 22 -4.55 2.68 -29.76
C ALA A 22 -3.16 3.08 -30.29
N VAL A 23 -2.69 2.42 -31.36
CA VAL A 23 -1.42 2.76 -32.03
C VAL A 23 -1.49 4.16 -32.63
N ALA A 24 -2.61 4.51 -33.30
CA ALA A 24 -2.80 5.84 -33.86
C ALA A 24 -2.85 6.94 -32.79
N LEU A 25 -3.57 6.71 -31.68
CA LEU A 25 -3.70 7.66 -30.57
C LEU A 25 -2.41 7.79 -29.74
N ALA A 26 -1.55 6.76 -29.71
CA ALA A 26 -0.26 6.85 -29.05
C ALA A 26 0.69 7.83 -29.75
N ALA A 27 0.48 8.11 -31.05
CA ALA A 27 1.28 9.02 -31.85
C ALA A 27 2.80 8.74 -31.70
N SER A 28 3.56 9.64 -31.06
CA SER A 28 5.00 9.45 -30.85
C SER A 28 5.37 8.58 -29.65
N ALA A 29 4.39 8.06 -28.89
CA ALA A 29 4.57 7.26 -27.68
C ALA A 29 4.24 5.77 -27.90
N THR A 30 4.44 5.26 -29.12
CA THR A 30 4.22 3.84 -29.47
C THR A 30 5.15 2.90 -28.71
N ASP A 31 6.33 3.38 -28.31
CA ASP A 31 7.25 2.68 -27.42
C ASP A 31 6.62 2.43 -26.04
N VAL A 32 5.94 3.42 -25.45
CA VAL A 32 5.22 3.28 -24.18
C VAL A 32 4.07 2.28 -24.30
N LEU A 33 3.30 2.35 -25.39
CA LEU A 33 2.21 1.40 -25.66
C LEU A 33 2.74 -0.04 -25.79
N ALA A 34 3.84 -0.22 -26.54
CA ALA A 34 4.45 -1.52 -26.75
C ALA A 34 5.05 -2.11 -25.45
N GLN A 35 5.68 -1.27 -24.61
CA GLN A 35 6.31 -1.66 -23.34
C GLN A 35 5.33 -1.73 -22.17
N THR A 36 4.04 -1.42 -22.39
CA THR A 36 3.04 -1.43 -21.33
C THR A 36 2.98 -2.80 -20.68
N ALA A 37 3.17 -2.87 -19.36
CA ALA A 37 3.02 -4.12 -18.62
C ALA A 37 1.54 -4.39 -18.35
N VAL A 38 1.12 -5.65 -18.46
CA VAL A 38 -0.27 -6.08 -18.19
C VAL A 38 -0.28 -7.02 -17.01
N PHE A 39 -1.23 -6.79 -16.11
CA PHE A 39 -1.40 -7.55 -14.88
C PHE A 39 -2.84 -8.02 -14.74
N ASP A 40 -3.05 -9.15 -14.06
CA ASP A 40 -4.38 -9.68 -13.81
C ASP A 40 -5.08 -8.95 -12.65
N SER A 41 -4.31 -8.42 -11.71
CA SER A 41 -4.83 -7.70 -10.55
C SER A 41 -4.05 -6.43 -10.24
N LEU A 42 -4.71 -5.49 -9.53
CA LEU A 42 -4.05 -4.27 -9.04
C LEU A 42 -2.98 -4.60 -7.99
N ALA A 43 -3.16 -5.68 -7.23
CA ALA A 43 -2.15 -6.12 -6.25
C ALA A 43 -0.84 -6.47 -6.95
N ASP A 44 -0.89 -7.18 -8.09
CA ASP A 44 0.30 -7.54 -8.86
C ASP A 44 0.95 -6.31 -9.48
N ALA A 45 0.15 -5.39 -10.02
CA ALA A 45 0.65 -4.16 -10.64
C ALA A 45 1.32 -3.19 -9.64
N LEU A 46 1.03 -3.34 -8.35
CA LEU A 46 1.57 -2.51 -7.26
C LEU A 46 2.74 -3.18 -6.51
N GLN A 47 3.19 -4.36 -6.92
CA GLN A 47 4.35 -4.99 -6.29
C GLN A 47 5.59 -4.09 -6.38
N GLY A 48 6.29 -3.92 -5.26
CA GLY A 48 7.47 -3.07 -5.13
C GLY A 48 7.18 -1.57 -5.09
N VAL A 49 5.90 -1.15 -5.10
CA VAL A 49 5.51 0.26 -4.99
C VAL A 49 5.44 0.66 -3.50
N GLN A 50 6.18 1.68 -3.09
CA GLN A 50 6.16 2.20 -1.71
C GLN A 50 5.16 3.35 -1.53
N LEU A 51 4.70 4.00 -2.60
CA LEU A 51 3.66 5.02 -2.53
C LEU A 51 2.67 4.90 -3.68
N ALA A 52 1.48 4.39 -3.39
CA ALA A 52 0.36 4.34 -4.32
C ALA A 52 -0.65 5.46 -4.01
N LEU A 53 -1.06 6.22 -5.03
CA LEU A 53 -2.05 7.28 -4.95
C LEU A 53 -3.26 6.96 -5.82
N ALA A 54 -4.44 6.81 -5.21
CA ALA A 54 -5.70 6.61 -5.93
C ALA A 54 -6.22 7.95 -6.47
N THR A 55 -6.52 8.03 -7.76
CA THR A 55 -7.21 9.20 -8.32
C THR A 55 -8.73 9.09 -8.12
N THR A 56 -9.35 10.07 -7.48
CA THR A 56 -10.79 10.08 -7.19
C THR A 56 -11.35 11.50 -7.26
N GLY A 57 -12.58 11.64 -7.76
CA GLY A 57 -13.28 12.94 -7.81
C GLY A 57 -13.92 13.35 -6.49
N TYR A 58 -14.03 12.44 -5.52
CA TYR A 58 -14.71 12.67 -4.25
C TYR A 58 -14.12 11.82 -3.13
N ALA A 59 -14.40 12.22 -1.88
CA ALA A 59 -14.02 11.46 -0.70
C ALA A 59 -14.79 10.13 -0.67
N ARG A 60 -14.08 9.05 -0.30
CA ARG A 60 -14.67 7.73 -0.11
C ARG A 60 -14.90 7.50 1.38
N GLU A 61 -15.95 6.78 1.73
CA GLU A 61 -16.35 6.49 3.11
C GLU A 61 -15.19 6.00 4.01
N PHE A 62 -14.31 5.16 3.44
CA PHE A 62 -13.15 4.60 4.13
C PHE A 62 -11.80 4.98 3.51
N GLY A 63 -11.79 5.89 2.53
CA GLY A 63 -10.56 6.38 1.92
C GLY A 63 -9.88 7.46 2.77
N PRO A 64 -8.57 7.70 2.58
CA PRO A 64 -7.95 8.94 3.04
C PRO A 64 -8.63 10.13 2.36
N GLU A 65 -8.61 11.28 3.03
CA GLU A 65 -9.10 12.52 2.45
C GLU A 65 -8.30 12.85 1.19
N PRO A 66 -8.94 13.11 0.04
CA PRO A 66 -8.22 13.37 -1.19
C PRO A 66 -7.39 14.64 -1.09
N LEU A 67 -6.09 14.51 -1.35
CA LEU A 67 -5.23 15.67 -1.55
C LEU A 67 -5.50 16.29 -2.92
N GLU A 68 -5.44 17.61 -3.01
CA GLU A 68 -5.39 18.26 -4.32
C GLU A 68 -4.14 17.78 -5.10
N ILE A 69 -4.30 17.58 -6.41
CA ILE A 69 -3.31 16.91 -7.27
C ILE A 69 -1.91 17.54 -7.22
N ARG A 70 -1.78 18.87 -7.16
CA ARG A 70 -0.47 19.51 -7.02
C ARG A 70 0.18 19.19 -5.67
N SER A 71 -0.60 19.13 -4.59
CA SER A 71 -0.09 18.70 -3.29
C SER A 71 0.36 17.22 -3.32
N ALA A 72 -0.47 16.35 -3.92
CA ALA A 72 -0.13 14.94 -4.10
C ALA A 72 1.15 14.74 -4.93
N ALA A 73 1.32 15.49 -6.02
CA ALA A 73 2.52 15.47 -6.85
C ALA A 73 3.79 15.90 -6.07
N ARG A 74 3.68 16.89 -5.18
CA ARG A 74 4.81 17.27 -4.29
C ARG A 74 5.17 16.16 -3.31
N HIS A 75 4.17 15.47 -2.74
CA HIS A 75 4.40 14.31 -1.87
C HIS A 75 5.08 13.16 -2.62
N ALA A 76 4.61 12.85 -3.83
CA ALA A 76 5.21 11.85 -4.70
C ALA A 76 6.69 12.18 -5.01
N ALA A 77 6.95 13.40 -5.46
CA ALA A 77 8.31 13.83 -5.79
C ALA A 77 9.25 13.83 -4.57
N ARG A 78 8.72 14.15 -3.38
CA ARG A 78 9.46 14.06 -2.12
C ARG A 78 9.83 12.62 -1.78
N ALA A 79 8.86 11.69 -1.86
CA ALA A 79 9.10 10.28 -1.59
C ALA A 79 10.19 9.70 -2.52
N ILE A 80 10.17 10.06 -3.80
CA ILE A 80 11.20 9.65 -4.77
C ILE A 80 12.58 10.18 -4.34
N ARG A 81 12.70 11.46 -3.99
CA ARG A 81 14.00 12.08 -3.68
C ARG A 81 14.59 11.68 -2.33
N GLU A 82 13.74 11.52 -1.32
CA GLU A 82 14.18 11.34 0.07
C GLU A 82 14.21 9.87 0.50
N GLN A 83 13.41 9.01 -0.15
CA GLN A 83 13.20 7.61 0.26
C GLN A 83 13.48 6.61 -0.87
N ASP A 84 13.91 7.08 -2.06
CA ASP A 84 14.07 6.27 -3.26
C ASP A 84 12.82 5.43 -3.61
N ALA A 85 11.65 5.98 -3.29
CA ALA A 85 10.38 5.26 -3.41
C ALA A 85 9.94 5.11 -4.87
N GLN A 86 9.48 3.91 -5.23
CA GLN A 86 8.62 3.70 -6.38
C GLN A 86 7.23 4.24 -6.08
N VAL A 87 6.74 5.09 -6.98
CA VAL A 87 5.44 5.77 -6.85
C VAL A 87 4.52 5.36 -7.99
N ALA A 88 3.27 5.04 -7.67
CA ALA A 88 2.22 4.76 -8.64
C ALA A 88 1.03 5.71 -8.45
N PHE A 89 0.57 6.32 -9.54
CA PHE A 89 -0.76 6.93 -9.61
C PHE A 89 -1.72 5.93 -10.24
N VAL A 90 -2.80 5.60 -9.54
CA VAL A 90 -3.75 4.56 -9.93
C VAL A 90 -5.02 5.23 -10.44
N PHE A 91 -5.40 4.89 -11.67
CA PHE A 91 -6.60 5.40 -12.34
C PHE A 91 -7.60 4.27 -12.53
N GLY A 92 -8.89 4.57 -12.36
CA GLY A 92 -9.96 3.60 -12.57
C GLY A 92 -10.56 3.69 -13.98
N PRO A 93 -11.44 2.75 -14.34
CA PRO A 93 -12.23 2.84 -15.57
C PRO A 93 -13.03 4.14 -15.63
N GLU A 94 -13.14 4.73 -16.82
CA GLU A 94 -13.68 6.09 -17.01
C GLU A 94 -15.07 6.31 -16.41
N ARG A 95 -15.96 5.32 -16.53
CA ARG A 95 -17.35 5.44 -16.06
C ARG A 95 -17.53 5.18 -14.57
N THR A 96 -16.76 4.25 -14.00
CA THR A 96 -17.00 3.74 -12.64
C THR A 96 -15.98 4.29 -11.64
N GLY A 97 -14.82 4.74 -12.11
CA GLY A 97 -13.66 5.00 -11.28
C GLY A 97 -13.18 3.74 -10.57
N LEU A 98 -12.31 3.93 -9.57
CA LEU A 98 -11.80 2.86 -8.73
C LEU A 98 -12.86 2.35 -7.76
N CYS A 99 -12.87 1.03 -7.54
CA CYS A 99 -13.70 0.44 -6.50
C CYS A 99 -13.09 0.69 -5.11
N ASN A 100 -13.88 0.51 -4.06
CA ASN A 100 -13.42 0.75 -2.68
C ASN A 100 -12.21 -0.12 -2.31
N VAL A 101 -12.15 -1.36 -2.80
CA VAL A 101 -11.02 -2.27 -2.54
C VAL A 101 -9.73 -1.70 -3.13
N ASP A 102 -9.79 -1.19 -4.37
CA ASP A 102 -8.62 -0.60 -5.03
C ASP A 102 -8.14 0.67 -4.34
N VAL A 103 -9.08 1.53 -3.91
CA VAL A 103 -8.76 2.74 -3.15
C VAL A 103 -8.10 2.39 -1.82
N GLN A 104 -8.55 1.34 -1.14
CA GLN A 104 -8.00 0.89 0.15
C GLN A 104 -6.60 0.29 0.06
N ARG A 105 -6.14 -0.10 -1.14
CA ARG A 105 -4.75 -0.51 -1.40
C ARG A 105 -3.80 0.68 -1.53
N CYS A 106 -4.34 1.87 -1.79
CA CYS A 106 -3.56 3.08 -1.97
C CYS A 106 -3.29 3.79 -0.64
N HIS A 107 -2.09 4.34 -0.51
CA HIS A 107 -1.67 5.06 0.69
C HIS A 107 -2.34 6.44 0.79
N LEU A 108 -2.56 7.07 -0.37
CA LEU A 108 -3.18 8.39 -0.48
C LEU A 108 -4.29 8.36 -1.54
N CYS A 109 -5.19 9.31 -1.42
CA CYS A 109 -6.10 9.71 -2.48
C CYS A 109 -5.66 11.06 -3.02
N CYS A 110 -5.88 11.30 -4.30
CA CYS A 110 -5.76 12.63 -4.89
C CYS A 110 -6.93 12.95 -5.81
N SER A 111 -7.28 14.23 -5.87
CA SER A 111 -8.34 14.76 -6.72
C SER A 111 -7.83 15.89 -7.60
N ILE A 112 -8.38 15.95 -8.81
CA ILE A 112 -8.22 17.10 -9.70
C ILE A 112 -9.39 18.04 -9.40
N PRO A 113 -9.14 19.30 -8.98
CA PRO A 113 -10.20 20.27 -8.83
C PRO A 113 -10.95 20.46 -10.16
N ALA A 114 -12.25 20.26 -10.13
CA ALA A 114 -13.13 20.33 -11.28
C ALA A 114 -14.47 20.98 -10.88
N ASP A 115 -15.34 21.21 -11.85
CA ASP A 115 -16.70 21.70 -11.58
C ASP A 115 -17.41 20.74 -10.59
N PRO A 116 -17.91 21.21 -9.43
CA PRO A 116 -18.61 20.36 -8.47
C PRO A 116 -19.87 19.70 -9.05
N VAL A 117 -20.47 20.25 -10.10
CA VAL A 117 -21.63 19.68 -10.80
C VAL A 117 -21.21 18.64 -11.84
N ARG A 118 -20.02 18.81 -12.44
CA ARG A 118 -19.49 17.98 -13.54
C ARG A 118 -18.02 17.65 -13.31
N GLY A 119 -17.73 16.98 -12.21
CA GLY A 119 -16.36 16.73 -11.75
C GLY A 119 -15.64 15.54 -12.40
N SER A 120 -16.28 14.86 -13.37
CA SER A 120 -15.69 13.71 -14.05
C SER A 120 -14.91 14.17 -15.28
N LEU A 121 -13.61 13.89 -15.29
CA LEU A 121 -12.75 14.06 -16.45
C LEU A 121 -12.66 12.74 -17.21
N ASN A 122 -12.47 12.83 -18.52
CA ASN A 122 -12.07 11.68 -19.32
C ASN A 122 -10.73 11.11 -18.80
N LEU A 123 -10.53 9.80 -18.92
CA LEU A 123 -9.35 9.12 -18.38
C LEU A 123 -8.04 9.73 -18.89
N ALA A 124 -7.91 9.96 -20.20
CA ALA A 124 -6.70 10.54 -20.78
C ALA A 124 -6.46 11.98 -20.29
N GLN A 125 -7.52 12.77 -20.11
CA GLN A 125 -7.43 14.12 -19.54
C GLN A 125 -6.96 14.11 -18.09
N ALA A 126 -7.50 13.20 -17.27
CA ALA A 126 -7.06 13.02 -15.90
C ALA A 126 -5.58 12.61 -15.83
N VAL A 127 -5.17 11.63 -16.63
CA VAL A 127 -3.77 11.19 -16.76
C VAL A 127 -2.87 12.36 -17.16
N GLN A 128 -3.29 13.17 -18.13
CA GLN A 128 -2.52 14.32 -18.60
C GLN A 128 -2.29 15.38 -17.49
N VAL A 129 -3.31 15.71 -16.70
CA VAL A 129 -3.19 16.65 -15.57
C VAL A 129 -2.29 16.08 -14.48
N VAL A 130 -2.47 14.82 -14.10
CA VAL A 130 -1.63 14.15 -13.10
C VAL A 130 -0.17 14.10 -13.56
N ALA A 131 0.08 13.73 -14.81
CA ALA A 131 1.42 13.66 -15.37
C ALA A 131 2.07 15.06 -15.43
N TYR A 132 1.31 16.10 -15.79
CA TYR A 132 1.81 17.47 -15.78
C TYR A 132 2.21 17.94 -14.37
N GLU A 133 1.33 17.84 -13.38
CA GLU A 133 1.65 18.25 -12.00
C GLU A 133 2.77 17.38 -11.40
N SER A 134 2.83 16.09 -11.72
CA SER A 134 3.94 15.20 -11.32
C SER A 134 5.27 15.67 -11.91
N ARG A 135 5.31 16.02 -13.21
CA ARG A 135 6.52 16.58 -13.84
C ARG A 135 6.93 17.90 -13.18
N ARG A 136 5.97 18.78 -12.85
CA ARG A 136 6.26 20.01 -12.09
C ARG A 136 6.82 19.75 -10.70
N GLY A 137 6.27 18.78 -9.97
CA GLY A 137 6.75 18.38 -8.64
C GLY A 137 8.18 17.84 -8.67
N LEU A 138 8.52 17.08 -9.71
CA LEU A 138 9.89 16.62 -9.96
C LEU A 138 10.82 17.79 -10.27
N LEU A 139 10.40 18.73 -11.13
CA LEU A 139 11.20 19.89 -11.53
C LEU A 139 11.38 20.92 -10.39
N ALA A 140 10.41 21.07 -9.49
CA ALA A 140 10.50 22.02 -8.37
C ALA A 140 11.65 21.69 -7.40
N GLY A 141 12.09 20.43 -7.36
CA GLY A 141 13.29 20.01 -6.62
C GLY A 141 14.60 20.18 -7.39
N THR A 142 14.53 20.41 -8.69
CA THR A 142 15.68 20.63 -9.58
C THR A 142 15.74 22.12 -9.94
N LYS A 143 16.41 22.95 -9.13
CA LYS A 143 16.61 24.35 -9.51
C LYS A 143 17.37 24.42 -10.84
N LEU A 144 16.66 24.77 -11.91
CA LEU A 144 17.26 25.18 -13.18
C LEU A 144 17.68 26.65 -13.01
N GLY A 145 18.87 26.87 -12.42
CA GLY A 145 19.47 28.22 -12.29
C GLY A 145 20.06 28.53 -10.90
N SER A 146 21.41 28.49 -10.84
CA SER A 146 22.33 29.05 -9.82
C SER A 146 22.59 28.24 -8.52
N PRO A 147 23.76 28.43 -7.87
CA PRO A 147 24.92 27.56 -8.02
C PRO A 147 25.36 26.91 -6.69
N LEU A 148 26.14 25.83 -6.83
CA LEU A 148 26.77 25.02 -5.78
C LEU A 148 25.82 24.20 -4.89
N PRO A 149 26.15 22.92 -4.63
CA PRO A 149 25.55 22.21 -3.50
C PRO A 149 25.86 22.98 -2.22
N PRO A 150 24.97 22.97 -1.20
CA PRO A 150 25.34 23.50 0.10
C PRO A 150 26.65 22.84 0.52
N ARG A 151 27.65 23.64 0.89
CA ARG A 151 28.82 23.12 1.58
C ARG A 151 28.29 22.28 2.72
N ARG A 152 28.61 20.98 2.69
CA ARG A 152 28.38 20.10 3.82
C ARG A 152 29.27 20.62 4.93
N ASP A 153 28.72 21.45 5.81
CA ASP A 153 29.34 21.64 7.10
C ASP A 153 29.37 20.26 7.76
N HIS A 154 30.57 19.72 7.92
CA HIS A 154 30.83 18.40 8.51
C HIS A 154 30.51 18.36 10.01
N SER A 155 29.91 19.42 10.55
CA SER A 155 29.44 19.55 11.93
C SER A 155 27.92 19.65 11.93
N HIS A 156 27.26 18.49 11.89
CA HIS A 156 25.98 18.14 12.51
C HIS A 156 25.38 16.97 11.72
N ALA A 157 25.38 15.79 12.35
CA ALA A 157 24.70 14.55 11.98
C ALA A 157 24.35 14.37 10.50
N GLN A 158 25.06 13.48 9.79
CA GLN A 158 24.56 12.93 8.54
C GLN A 158 23.08 12.54 8.73
N PRO A 159 22.14 13.02 7.89
CA PRO A 159 20.78 12.51 7.96
C PRO A 159 20.89 11.01 7.76
N ARG A 160 20.56 10.24 8.81
CA ARG A 160 20.48 8.78 8.70
C ARG A 160 19.58 8.50 7.50
N PRO A 161 19.91 7.51 6.64
CA PRO A 161 18.98 7.06 5.62
C PRO A 161 17.63 6.83 6.32
N GLN A 162 16.62 7.64 5.97
CA GLN A 162 15.30 7.42 6.51
C GLN A 162 14.85 6.08 5.93
N GLU A 163 14.59 5.12 6.80
CA GLU A 163 14.22 3.77 6.39
C GLU A 163 13.06 3.86 5.39
N ALA A 164 13.18 3.13 4.28
CA ALA A 164 12.18 3.18 3.22
C ALA A 164 10.81 2.77 3.77
N ALA A 165 9.76 3.47 3.31
CA ALA A 165 8.39 3.08 3.58
C ALA A 165 8.16 1.64 3.09
N ALA A 166 7.36 0.88 3.82
CA ALA A 166 6.98 -0.46 3.42
C ALA A 166 6.27 -0.42 2.06
N SER A 167 6.51 -1.43 1.22
CA SER A 167 5.81 -1.57 -0.05
C SER A 167 4.33 -1.90 0.15
N VAL A 168 3.54 -1.73 -0.91
CA VAL A 168 2.13 -2.11 -0.93
C VAL A 168 2.00 -3.58 -0.53
N GLU A 169 2.77 -4.50 -1.10
CA GLU A 169 2.67 -5.93 -0.78
C GLU A 169 3.02 -6.26 0.68
N GLN A 170 4.04 -5.60 1.26
CA GLN A 170 4.38 -5.78 2.67
C GLN A 170 3.24 -5.32 3.59
N THR A 171 2.65 -4.18 3.26
CA THR A 171 1.54 -3.59 4.00
C THR A 171 0.27 -4.43 3.86
N GLU A 172 -0.02 -4.95 2.67
CA GLU A 172 -1.13 -5.88 2.43
C GLU A 172 -0.98 -7.16 3.26
N ALA A 173 0.20 -7.78 3.23
CA ALA A 173 0.49 -8.98 4.00
C ALA A 173 0.37 -8.74 5.52
N MET A 174 0.76 -7.55 6.00
CA MET A 174 0.55 -7.15 7.39
C MET A 174 -0.92 -7.10 7.77
N PHE A 175 -1.79 -6.50 6.93
CA PHE A 175 -3.21 -6.43 7.22
C PHE A 175 -3.89 -7.80 7.22
N GLU A 176 -3.49 -8.69 6.32
CA GLU A 176 -3.98 -10.07 6.31
C GLU A 176 -3.61 -10.80 7.61
N HIS A 177 -2.35 -10.70 8.04
CA HIS A 177 -1.89 -11.30 9.29
C HIS A 177 -2.60 -10.70 10.51
N LEU A 178 -2.82 -9.38 10.52
CA LEU A 178 -3.56 -8.72 11.59
C LEU A 178 -5.03 -9.18 11.63
N ALA A 179 -5.68 -9.37 10.48
CA ALA A 179 -7.04 -9.91 10.43
C ALA A 179 -7.11 -11.33 11.03
N GLN A 180 -6.16 -12.20 10.68
CA GLN A 180 -6.04 -13.54 11.27
C GLN A 180 -5.83 -13.47 12.80
N ALA A 181 -4.95 -12.58 13.26
CA ALA A 181 -4.68 -12.38 14.68
C ALA A 181 -5.89 -11.89 15.46
N LEU A 182 -6.62 -10.90 14.94
CA LEU A 182 -7.84 -10.38 15.55
C LEU A 182 -8.95 -11.44 15.60
N ALA A 183 -9.04 -12.30 14.59
CA ALA A 183 -9.97 -13.42 14.59
C ALA A 183 -9.58 -14.48 15.63
N ALA A 184 -8.29 -14.81 15.72
CA ALA A 184 -7.77 -15.80 16.67
C ALA A 184 -8.04 -15.42 18.14
N ILE A 185 -8.03 -14.13 18.46
CA ILE A 185 -8.34 -13.64 19.82
C ILE A 185 -9.84 -13.34 20.04
N GLY A 186 -10.70 -13.61 19.04
CA GLY A 186 -12.14 -13.38 19.11
C GLY A 186 -12.58 -11.91 19.03
N TYR A 187 -11.70 -10.98 18.66
CA TYR A 187 -12.04 -9.56 18.50
C TYR A 187 -12.72 -9.27 17.16
N LEU A 188 -12.30 -9.97 16.10
CA LEU A 188 -12.90 -9.91 14.78
C LEU A 188 -13.71 -11.17 14.54
N ASP A 189 -15.01 -11.04 14.27
CA ASP A 189 -15.79 -12.13 13.70
C ASP A 189 -15.59 -12.15 12.17
N PRO A 190 -14.98 -13.21 11.59
CA PRO A 190 -14.77 -13.32 10.15
C PRO A 190 -16.08 -13.35 9.34
N ALA A 191 -17.19 -13.80 9.94
CA ALA A 191 -18.50 -13.81 9.30
C ALA A 191 -19.14 -12.41 9.28
N GLN A 192 -18.75 -11.53 10.19
CA GLN A 192 -19.26 -10.16 10.30
C GLN A 192 -18.14 -9.15 10.60
N PRO A 193 -17.19 -8.94 9.67
CA PRO A 193 -16.04 -8.06 9.91
C PRO A 193 -16.42 -6.57 10.02
N LYS A 194 -17.66 -6.22 9.63
CA LYS A 194 -18.17 -4.84 9.55
C LYS A 194 -17.15 -3.93 8.85
N HIS A 195 -16.83 -2.78 9.44
CA HIS A 195 -15.86 -1.81 8.91
C HIS A 195 -14.53 -1.80 9.68
N LEU A 196 -14.30 -2.77 10.58
CA LEU A 196 -13.13 -2.76 11.46
C LEU A 196 -11.83 -2.78 10.66
N LEU A 197 -11.69 -3.72 9.72
CA LEU A 197 -10.48 -3.84 8.90
C LEU A 197 -10.24 -2.59 8.05
N ALA A 198 -11.29 -2.03 7.45
CA ALA A 198 -11.18 -0.80 6.66
C ALA A 198 -10.70 0.40 7.50
N ARG A 199 -11.19 0.52 8.75
CA ARG A 199 -10.75 1.57 9.68
C ARG A 199 -9.30 1.38 10.13
N LEU A 200 -8.89 0.15 10.41
CA LEU A 200 -7.50 -0.18 10.75
C LEU A 200 -6.56 0.12 9.58
N ARG A 201 -6.97 -0.21 8.35
CA ARG A 201 -6.23 0.13 7.14
C ARG A 201 -5.98 1.63 7.03
N ARG A 202 -7.05 2.42 7.12
CA ARG A 202 -6.97 3.88 7.08
C ARG A 202 -6.08 4.45 8.18
N LEU A 203 -6.15 3.90 9.40
CA LEU A 203 -5.33 4.33 10.53
C LEU A 203 -3.84 4.08 10.28
N LEU A 204 -3.48 2.86 9.89
CA LEU A 204 -2.08 2.45 9.73
C LEU A 204 -1.45 3.05 8.46
N LEU A 205 -2.17 3.11 7.34
CA LEU A 205 -1.66 3.73 6.10
C LEU A 205 -1.37 5.23 6.26
N ARG A 206 -2.08 5.93 7.15
CA ARG A 206 -1.81 7.34 7.46
C ARG A 206 -0.42 7.54 8.08
N ALA A 207 0.07 6.56 8.84
CA ALA A 207 1.39 6.63 9.48
C ALA A 207 2.54 6.42 8.48
N ARG A 208 2.28 5.83 7.31
CA ARG A 208 3.28 5.38 6.33
C ARG A 208 4.41 4.56 6.99
N PRO A 209 4.07 3.37 7.53
CA PRO A 209 5.01 2.59 8.30
C PRO A 209 6.22 2.17 7.46
N THR A 210 7.39 2.11 8.09
CA THR A 210 8.60 1.52 7.49
C THR A 210 8.50 0.00 7.41
N ALA A 211 9.39 -0.64 6.65
CA ALA A 211 9.46 -2.09 6.60
C ALA A 211 9.66 -2.71 7.99
N THR A 212 10.57 -2.15 8.81
CA THR A 212 10.76 -2.60 10.20
C THR A 212 9.50 -2.44 11.05
N GLU A 213 8.77 -1.35 10.93
CA GLU A 213 7.52 -1.14 11.67
C GLU A 213 6.43 -2.15 11.25
N VAL A 214 6.35 -2.47 9.97
CA VAL A 214 5.49 -3.55 9.45
C VAL A 214 5.88 -4.90 10.08
N ASP A 215 7.17 -5.21 10.16
CA ASP A 215 7.65 -6.46 10.77
C ASP A 215 7.33 -6.53 12.26
N ILE A 216 7.44 -5.41 13.00
CA ILE A 216 7.02 -5.33 14.40
C ILE A 216 5.53 -5.66 14.53
N LEU A 217 4.68 -5.04 13.71
CA LEU A 217 3.22 -5.28 13.73
C LEU A 217 2.88 -6.74 13.39
N ARG A 218 3.57 -7.34 12.41
CA ARG A 218 3.45 -8.77 12.08
C ARG A 218 3.93 -9.67 13.22
N GLY A 219 4.98 -9.26 13.95
CA GLY A 219 5.46 -9.96 15.14
C GLY A 219 4.42 -9.95 16.27
N ILE A 220 3.74 -8.83 16.48
CA ILE A 220 2.62 -8.72 17.43
C ILE A 220 1.47 -9.64 17.01
N ALA A 221 1.06 -9.59 15.74
CA ALA A 221 0.01 -10.48 15.21
C ALA A 221 0.37 -11.97 15.41
N SER A 222 1.63 -12.34 15.17
CA SER A 222 2.12 -13.71 15.41
C SER A 222 1.99 -14.13 16.88
N ALA A 223 2.21 -13.22 17.82
CA ALA A 223 2.10 -13.49 19.25
C ALA A 223 0.65 -13.60 19.73
N MET A 224 -0.30 -12.95 19.04
CA MET A 224 -1.73 -13.06 19.29
C MET A 224 -2.29 -14.42 18.83
N ILE A 225 -1.87 -14.92 17.66
CA ILE A 225 -2.31 -16.21 17.11
C ILE A 225 -1.76 -17.39 17.93
N LEU A 226 -0.46 -17.34 18.25
CA LEU A 226 0.19 -18.36 19.08
C LEU A 226 0.91 -17.69 20.25
N PRO A 227 0.22 -17.52 21.40
CA PRO A 227 0.82 -17.00 22.61
C PRO A 227 2.12 -17.76 22.95
N ARG A 228 3.20 -17.03 23.25
CA ARG A 228 4.51 -17.60 23.59
C ARG A 228 4.45 -18.71 24.66
N ARG A 229 3.45 -18.68 25.56
CA ARG A 229 3.20 -19.70 26.59
C ARG A 229 2.86 -21.09 26.01
N LEU A 230 2.23 -21.15 24.83
CA LEU A 230 1.92 -22.40 24.12
C LEU A 230 3.08 -22.92 23.27
N ARG A 231 4.10 -22.09 22.99
CA ARG A 231 5.33 -22.48 22.29
C ARG A 231 6.33 -23.23 23.19
N ALA A 232 6.20 -23.08 24.52
CA ALA A 232 7.11 -23.64 25.51
C ALA A 232 6.83 -25.12 25.90
N GLY A 233 5.84 -25.79 25.28
CA GLY A 233 5.44 -27.15 25.63
C GLY A 233 6.20 -28.30 24.95
N GLY A 234 7.24 -28.00 24.15
CA GLY A 234 7.96 -28.98 23.33
C GLY A 234 9.14 -29.69 24.01
N LYS A 235 9.22 -29.73 25.34
CA LYS A 235 10.11 -30.66 26.06
C LYS A 235 9.26 -31.53 26.98
N SER A 236 8.99 -32.72 26.47
CA SER A 236 8.27 -33.81 27.11
C SER A 236 8.73 -34.04 28.55
N LEU A 237 7.77 -33.93 29.47
CA LEU A 237 7.76 -34.59 30.76
C LEU A 237 7.70 -36.11 30.51
N ALA A 238 8.87 -36.72 30.32
CA ALA A 238 9.02 -38.16 30.38
C ALA A 238 9.46 -38.55 31.81
N GLY A 239 8.61 -39.32 32.49
CA GLY A 239 9.00 -40.14 33.64
C GLY A 239 8.51 -39.64 35.00
N GLY A 240 7.27 -39.98 35.35
CA GLY A 240 6.76 -39.78 36.71
C GLY A 240 5.40 -40.44 36.92
N VAL A 241 5.33 -41.76 36.91
CA VAL A 241 4.22 -42.49 37.55
C VAL A 241 4.67 -42.79 38.98
N PRO A 242 4.03 -42.25 40.04
CA PRO A 242 4.22 -42.77 41.38
C PRO A 242 3.35 -44.01 41.55
N ALA A 243 3.99 -45.08 42.02
CA ALA A 243 3.35 -46.35 42.36
C ALA A 243 2.32 -46.17 43.48
N ALA A 244 1.19 -46.86 43.33
CA ALA A 244 0.12 -46.93 44.32
C ALA A 244 0.60 -47.61 45.61
N GLY A 245 0.29 -46.99 46.75
CA GLY A 245 0.37 -47.57 48.10
C GLY A 245 -1.03 -47.74 48.72
N PRO A 246 -1.16 -48.52 49.81
CA PRO A 246 -2.12 -49.64 49.87
C PRO A 246 -3.45 -49.31 50.57
N SER A 247 -4.45 -50.15 50.27
CA SER A 247 -5.79 -50.17 50.87
C SER A 247 -5.75 -50.52 52.37
N ALA A 248 -6.18 -49.60 53.21
CA ALA A 248 -6.53 -49.87 54.61
C ALA A 248 -8.02 -50.28 54.69
N GLY A 249 -8.28 -51.54 55.05
CA GLY A 249 -9.61 -51.99 55.49
C GLY A 249 -9.87 -51.57 56.95
N PRO A 250 -11.13 -51.43 57.38
CA PRO A 250 -11.45 -51.07 58.75
C PRO A 250 -11.47 -52.32 59.66
N ALA A 251 -11.05 -52.11 60.91
CA ALA A 251 -11.17 -53.06 62.03
C ALA A 251 -12.31 -52.60 62.98
N PRO A 252 -12.56 -53.27 64.12
CA PRO A 252 -13.60 -54.29 64.32
C PRO A 252 -14.76 -53.83 65.23
N ASP A 253 -15.89 -54.53 65.14
CA ASP A 253 -16.62 -55.23 66.24
C ASP A 253 -17.81 -56.03 65.65
#